data_AF-A0AA38LFF7-F1
#
_entry.id   AF-A0AA38LFF7-F1
#
_cell.length_a   1.000
_cell.length_b   1.000
_cell.length_c   1.000
_cell.angle_alpha   90.00
_cell.angle_beta   90.00
_cell.angle_gamma   90.00
#
_symmetry.space_group_name_H-M   'P 1'
#
loop_
_entity.id
_entity.type
_entity.pdbx_description
1 polymer ?
#
loop_
_entity_poly.entity_id
_entity_poly.type
_entity_poly.pdbx_seq_one_letter_code
_entity_poly.pdbx_strand_id
1 'polypeptide(L)'
;MVKPKSGNCHIGAISVVNDGLEDHVSLAIDVAISASNTGGAWDNAKKYIEAGASEHAKTLGPKGSDPHKAAVIGDTIGDPLKDTSGLSLNIWIKLMVVESLVFAPFFATHGVLLFKL
;
A
#
# COMPACT_ATOMS: atom_id res chain seq x y z
N MET A 1 26.12 30.99 19.23
CA MET A 1 25.68 29.60 18.99
C MET A 1 24.78 29.20 20.15
N VAL A 2 23.46 29.33 20.00
CA VAL A 2 22.49 29.02 21.05
C VAL A 2 22.30 27.50 21.05
N LYS A 3 22.79 26.80 22.08
CA LYS A 3 22.44 25.38 22.24
C LYS A 3 20.93 25.29 22.43
N PRO A 4 20.20 24.45 21.67
CA PRO A 4 18.78 24.24 21.92
C PRO A 4 18.59 23.71 23.34
N LYS A 5 17.65 24.28 24.09
CA LYS A 5 17.26 23.80 25.42
C LYS A 5 16.83 22.33 25.29
N SER A 6 17.22 21.46 26.22
CA SER A 6 17.01 20.00 26.09
C SER A 6 15.57 19.59 25.81
N GLY A 7 14.57 20.38 26.22
CA GLY A 7 13.16 20.17 25.91
C GLY A 7 12.78 20.27 24.42
N ASN A 8 13.44 21.12 23.63
CA ASN A 8 13.14 21.26 22.19
C ASN A 8 13.69 20.10 21.35
N CYS A 9 14.71 19.43 21.88
CA CYS A 9 15.42 18.37 21.19
C CYS A 9 14.58 17.07 21.18
N HIS A 10 13.87 16.78 22.28
CA HIS A 10 12.97 15.62 22.40
C HIS A 10 11.72 15.73 21.51
N ILE A 11 11.22 16.95 21.30
CA ILE A 11 10.06 17.21 20.44
C ILE A 11 10.42 17.00 18.95
N GLY A 12 11.64 17.37 18.54
CA GLY A 12 12.08 17.22 17.14
C GLY A 12 12.24 15.77 16.68
N ALA A 13 12.64 14.84 17.56
CA ALA A 13 12.73 13.42 17.20
C ALA A 13 11.35 12.77 17.04
N ILE A 14 10.39 13.13 17.90
CA ILE A 14 9.02 12.62 17.86
C ILE A 14 8.25 13.21 16.66
N SER A 15 8.47 14.49 16.34
CA SER A 15 7.82 15.12 15.19
C SER A 15 8.23 14.45 13.87
N VAL A 16 9.51 14.12 13.69
CA VAL A 16 9.97 13.42 12.48
C VAL A 16 9.34 12.03 12.33
N VAL A 17 9.14 11.30 13.44
CA VAL A 17 8.46 10.00 13.42
C VAL A 17 6.98 10.16 13.08
N ASN A 18 6.31 11.17 13.63
CA ASN A 18 4.91 11.45 13.33
C ASN A 18 4.70 11.88 11.87
N ASP A 19 5.48 12.85 11.39
CA ASP A 19 5.40 13.35 10.02
C ASP A 19 5.66 12.21 9.02
N GLY A 20 6.69 11.37 9.28
CA GLY A 20 6.97 10.19 8.46
C GLY A 20 5.84 9.15 8.51
N LEU A 21 5.26 8.89 9.68
CA LEU A 21 4.17 7.94 9.83
C LEU A 21 2.91 8.41 9.09
N GLU A 22 2.57 9.70 9.15
CA GLU A 22 1.44 10.28 8.43
C GLU A 22 1.60 10.11 6.91
N ASP A 23 2.77 10.47 6.37
CA ASP A 23 3.10 10.34 4.95
C ASP A 23 3.02 8.88 4.47
N HIS A 24 3.60 7.96 5.25
CA HIS A 24 3.61 6.54 4.94
C HIS A 24 2.21 5.92 4.96
N VAL A 25 1.35 6.32 5.90
CA VAL A 25 -0.04 5.84 5.99
C VAL A 25 -0.84 6.31 4.78
N SER A 26 -0.75 7.58 4.39
CA SER A 26 -1.49 8.11 3.23
C SER A 26 -1.07 7.39 1.95
N LEU A 27 0.23 7.28 1.69
CA LEU A 27 0.74 6.65 0.47
C LEU A 27 0.36 5.16 0.39
N ALA A 28 0.43 4.44 1.51
CA ALA A 28 0.13 3.01 1.54
C ALA A 28 -1.35 2.72 1.32
N ILE A 29 -2.27 3.58 1.78
CA ILE A 29 -3.71 3.45 1.53
C ILE A 29 -4.02 3.59 0.03
N ASP A 30 -3.49 4.62 -0.62
CA ASP A 30 -3.73 4.87 -2.04
C ASP A 30 -3.24 3.71 -2.92
N VAL A 31 -2.04 3.19 -2.61
CA VAL A 31 -1.45 2.05 -3.33
C VAL A 31 -2.23 0.76 -3.04
N ALA A 32 -2.65 0.51 -1.79
CA ALA A 32 -3.39 -0.69 -1.43
C ALA A 32 -4.75 -0.78 -2.15
N ILE A 33 -5.47 0.34 -2.20
CA ILE A 33 -6.79 0.41 -2.86
C ILE A 33 -6.63 0.27 -4.37
N SER A 34 -5.70 1.01 -4.98
CA SER A 34 -5.50 0.96 -6.43
C SER A 34 -5.04 -0.41 -6.90
N ALA A 35 -4.13 -1.07 -6.18
CA ALA A 35 -3.67 -2.43 -6.50
C ALA A 35 -4.80 -3.47 -6.40
N SER A 36 -5.59 -3.43 -5.33
CA SER A 36 -6.71 -4.36 -5.11
C SER A 36 -7.81 -4.19 -6.16
N ASN A 37 -8.18 -2.94 -6.46
CA ASN A 37 -9.21 -2.64 -7.46
C ASN A 37 -8.76 -3.00 -8.87
N THR A 38 -7.49 -2.74 -9.23
CA THR A 38 -6.96 -3.08 -10.55
C THR A 38 -6.89 -4.59 -10.76
N GLY A 39 -6.37 -5.35 -9.79
CA GLY A 39 -6.33 -6.80 -9.89
C GLY A 39 -7.73 -7.44 -9.91
N GLY A 40 -8.66 -6.92 -9.13
CA GLY A 40 -10.06 -7.36 -9.16
C GLY A 40 -10.77 -7.04 -10.47
N ALA A 41 -10.50 -5.88 -11.07
CA ALA A 41 -11.06 -5.49 -12.36
C ALA A 41 -10.55 -6.41 -13.50
N TRP A 42 -9.26 -6.75 -13.51
CA TRP A 42 -8.71 -7.67 -14.52
C TRP A 42 -9.22 -9.11 -14.37
N ASP A 43 -9.39 -9.63 -13.14
CA ASP A 43 -10.02 -10.94 -12.93
C ASP A 43 -11.48 -10.96 -13.41
N ASN A 44 -12.23 -9.90 -13.09
CA ASN A 44 -13.62 -9.76 -13.52
C ASN A 44 -13.75 -9.58 -15.04
N ALA A 45 -12.84 -8.87 -15.68
CA ALA A 45 -12.80 -8.73 -17.14
C ALA A 45 -12.52 -10.08 -17.83
N LYS A 46 -11.57 -10.87 -17.30
CA LYS A 46 -11.33 -12.24 -17.75
C LYS A 46 -12.61 -13.09 -17.60
N LYS A 47 -13.22 -13.11 -16.41
CA LYS A 47 -14.47 -13.86 -16.15
C LYS A 47 -15.62 -13.42 -17.05
N TYR A 48 -15.72 -12.14 -17.38
CA TYR A 48 -16.74 -11.61 -18.30
C TYR A 48 -16.62 -12.21 -19.70
N ILE A 49 -15.41 -12.24 -20.27
CA ILE A 49 -15.14 -12.84 -21.58
C ILE A 49 -15.38 -14.36 -21.53
N GLU A 50 -14.99 -15.02 -20.44
CA GLU A 50 -15.18 -16.46 -20.27
C GLU A 50 -16.65 -16.87 -20.12
N ALA A 51 -17.47 -16.04 -19.48
CA ALA A 51 -18.88 -16.31 -19.27
C ALA A 51 -19.72 -16.12 -20.53
N GLY A 52 -19.33 -15.20 -21.43
CA GLY A 52 -20.04 -14.99 -22.70
C GLY A 52 -21.53 -14.63 -22.54
N ALA A 53 -21.92 -14.07 -21.39
CA ALA A 53 -23.33 -13.90 -21.00
C ALA A 53 -24.05 -12.75 -21.74
N SER A 54 -23.29 -11.84 -22.34
CA SER A 54 -23.80 -10.71 -23.14
C SER A 54 -23.34 -10.85 -24.60
N GLU A 55 -24.04 -10.21 -25.54
CA GLU A 55 -23.59 -10.17 -26.93
C GLU A 55 -22.18 -9.60 -27.08
N HIS A 56 -21.84 -8.56 -26.30
CA HIS A 56 -20.49 -8.00 -26.29
C HIS A 56 -19.44 -9.00 -25.77
N ALA A 57 -19.73 -9.74 -24.70
CA ALA A 57 -18.83 -10.77 -24.18
C ALA A 57 -18.60 -11.89 -25.20
N LYS A 58 -19.65 -12.28 -25.95
CA LYS A 58 -19.53 -13.27 -27.03
C LYS A 58 -18.66 -12.79 -28.18
N THR A 59 -18.70 -11.49 -28.52
CA THR A 59 -17.81 -10.93 -29.56
C THR A 59 -16.33 -10.92 -29.16
N LEU A 60 -16.03 -10.92 -27.86
CA LEU A 60 -14.66 -10.97 -27.33
C LEU A 60 -14.19 -12.42 -27.10
N GLY A 61 -15.12 -13.36 -26.91
CA GLY A 61 -14.84 -14.78 -26.82
C GLY A 61 -14.68 -15.47 -28.18
N PRO A 62 -14.67 -16.81 -28.23
CA PRO A 62 -14.71 -17.77 -27.12
C PRO A 62 -13.36 -17.89 -26.39
N LYS A 63 -13.28 -18.73 -25.34
CA LYS A 63 -12.01 -19.04 -24.65
C LYS A 63 -10.93 -19.44 -25.65
N GLY A 64 -9.74 -18.87 -25.49
CA GLY A 64 -8.60 -19.04 -26.40
C GLY A 64 -8.53 -18.02 -27.53
N SER A 65 -9.52 -17.13 -27.66
CA SER A 65 -9.44 -15.94 -28.53
C SER A 65 -8.31 -15.01 -28.07
N ASP A 66 -7.82 -14.17 -28.98
CA ASP A 66 -6.78 -13.20 -28.63
C ASP A 66 -7.21 -12.20 -27.54
N PRO A 67 -8.46 -11.69 -27.51
CA PRO A 67 -8.96 -10.91 -26.38
C PRO A 67 -8.99 -11.68 -25.06
N HIS A 68 -9.33 -12.98 -25.07
CA HIS A 68 -9.30 -13.82 -23.87
C HIS A 68 -7.87 -13.99 -23.34
N LYS A 69 -6.90 -14.25 -24.22
CA LYS A 69 -5.48 -14.34 -23.84
C LYS A 69 -4.96 -13.03 -23.24
N ALA A 70 -5.33 -11.88 -23.82
CA ALA A 70 -4.97 -10.58 -23.27
C ALA A 70 -5.56 -10.36 -21.86
N ALA A 71 -6.81 -10.76 -21.63
CA ALA A 71 -7.44 -10.68 -20.31
C ALA A 71 -6.78 -11.63 -19.29
N VAL A 72 -6.35 -12.82 -19.71
CA VAL A 72 -5.58 -13.76 -18.86
C VAL A 72 -4.23 -13.16 -18.45
N ILE A 73 -3.54 -12.45 -19.37
CA ILE A 73 -2.30 -11.74 -19.02
C ILE A 73 -2.58 -10.66 -17.97
N GLY A 74 -3.63 -9.84 -18.17
CA GLY A 74 -4.02 -8.81 -17.20
C GLY A 74 -4.30 -9.38 -15.81
N ASP A 75 -5.04 -10.48 -15.72
CA ASP A 75 -5.32 -11.16 -14.46
C ASP A 75 -4.03 -11.70 -13.80
N THR A 76 -3.12 -12.28 -14.59
CA THR A 76 -1.82 -12.78 -14.08
C THR A 76 -0.95 -11.65 -13.49
N ILE A 77 -1.00 -10.45 -14.08
CA ILE A 77 -0.34 -9.26 -13.52
C ILE A 77 -1.08 -8.75 -12.26
N GLY A 78 -2.40 -8.89 -12.24
CA GLY A 78 -3.28 -8.46 -11.15
C GLY A 78 -3.25 -9.37 -9.90
N ASP A 79 -2.94 -10.66 -10.06
CA ASP A 79 -2.87 -11.63 -8.96
C ASP A 79 -1.88 -11.24 -7.87
N PRO A 80 -0.59 -10.93 -8.13
CA PRO A 80 0.30 -10.46 -7.09
C PRO A 80 -0.16 -9.13 -6.47
N LEU A 81 -0.82 -8.26 -7.26
CA LEU A 81 -1.30 -6.97 -6.80
C LEU A 81 -2.45 -7.08 -5.80
N LYS A 82 -3.46 -7.92 -6.08
CA LYS A 82 -4.63 -8.08 -5.22
C LYS A 82 -4.41 -9.11 -4.10
N ASP A 83 -3.69 -10.20 -4.37
CA ASP A 83 -3.58 -11.35 -3.46
C ASP A 83 -2.30 -11.34 -2.60
N THR A 84 -1.29 -10.54 -2.96
CA THR A 84 -0.04 -10.43 -2.19
C THR A 84 0.17 -9.02 -1.65
N SER A 85 0.47 -8.04 -2.50
CA SER A 85 0.83 -6.70 -2.05
C SER A 85 -0.36 -5.94 -1.44
N GLY A 86 -1.54 -6.02 -2.06
CA GLY A 86 -2.76 -5.33 -1.60
C GLY A 86 -3.21 -5.74 -0.19
N LEU A 87 -3.23 -7.05 0.11
CA LEU A 87 -3.52 -7.55 1.45
C LEU A 87 -2.43 -7.19 2.48
N SER A 88 -1.16 -7.24 2.06
CA SER A 88 -0.02 -7.01 2.96
C SER A 88 0.10 -5.56 3.42
N LEU A 89 -0.28 -4.59 2.58
CA LEU A 89 -0.18 -3.15 2.91
C LEU A 89 -1.08 -2.75 4.09
N ASN A 90 -2.26 -3.36 4.22
CA ASN A 90 -3.14 -3.12 5.37
C ASN A 90 -2.52 -3.63 6.69
N ILE A 91 -1.82 -4.76 6.65
CA ILE A 91 -1.10 -5.29 7.80
C ILE A 91 0.11 -4.42 8.11
N TRP A 92 0.83 -3.99 7.08
CA TRP A 92 2.01 -3.14 7.21
C TRP A 92 1.70 -1.83 7.92
N ILE A 93 0.63 -1.13 7.54
CA ILE A 93 0.20 0.11 8.21
C ILE A 93 -0.08 -0.13 9.70
N LYS A 94 -0.79 -1.20 10.04
CA LYS A 94 -1.10 -1.53 11.44
C LYS A 94 0.16 -1.81 12.25
N LEU A 95 1.15 -2.47 11.65
CA LEU A 95 2.43 -2.74 12.29
C LEU A 95 3.22 -1.46 12.53
N MET A 96 3.34 -0.56 11.53
CA MET A 96 4.05 0.72 11.68
C MET A 96 3.44 1.59 12.80
N VAL A 97 2.12 1.61 12.92
CA VAL A 97 1.43 2.35 13.98
C VAL A 97 1.70 1.75 15.36
N VAL A 98 1.61 0.42 15.50
CA VAL A 98 1.85 -0.26 16.79
C VAL A 98 3.32 -0.19 17.19
N GLU A 99 4.24 -0.37 16.26
CA GLU A 99 5.68 -0.24 16.50
C GLU A 99 6.03 1.18 16.96
N SER A 100 5.52 2.21 16.27
CA SER A 100 5.72 3.61 16.66
C SER A 100 5.18 3.89 18.07
N LEU A 101 4.01 3.33 18.42
CA LEU A 101 3.42 3.49 19.74
C LEU A 101 4.25 2.81 20.84
N VAL A 102 4.74 1.59 20.60
CA VAL A 102 5.54 0.83 21.58
C VAL A 102 6.89 1.49 21.84
N PHE A 103 7.54 2.02 20.80
CA PHE A 103 8.84 2.67 20.92
C PHE A 103 8.77 4.18 21.18
N ALA A 104 7.58 4.79 21.24
CA ALA A 104 7.38 6.19 21.57
C ALA A 104 8.17 6.68 22.81
N PRO A 105 8.12 6.02 24.00
CA PRO A 105 8.89 6.45 25.16
C PRO A 105 10.42 6.31 24.97
N PHE A 106 10.84 5.33 24.17
CA PHE A 106 12.25 5.12 23.84
C PHE A 106 12.76 6.25 22.93
N PHE A 107 12.03 6.59 21.87
CA PHE A 107 12.36 7.69 20.97
C PHE A 107 12.31 9.05 21.67
N ALA A 108 11.34 9.25 22.57
CA ALA A 108 11.28 10.44 23.40
C ALA A 108 12.57 10.63 24.22
N THR A 109 13.16 9.55 24.73
CA THR A 109 14.34 9.65 25.61
C THR A 109 15.66 9.66 24.84
N HIS A 110 15.79 8.85 23.78
CA HIS A 110 17.06 8.56 23.09
C HIS A 110 17.07 8.95 21.60
N GLY A 111 15.93 9.26 20.97
CA GLY A 111 15.80 9.50 19.52
C GLY A 111 16.45 10.80 19.00
N VAL A 112 17.13 11.53 19.87
CA VAL A 112 17.62 12.88 19.62
C VAL A 112 19.10 12.91 19.20
N LEU A 113 19.67 11.76 18.84
CA LEU A 113 21.11 11.62 18.60
C LEU A 113 21.61 12.56 17.49
N LEU A 114 20.84 12.74 16.42
CA LEU A 114 21.16 13.64 15.31
C LEU A 114 21.01 15.13 15.66
N PHE A 115 20.09 15.49 16.54
CA PHE A 115 19.87 16.89 16.94
C PHE A 115 20.77 17.34 18.11
N LYS A 116 21.59 16.42 18.66
CA LYS A 116 22.54 16.67 19.76
C LYS A 116 23.97 16.98 19.30
N LEU A 117 24.31 16.70 18.03
CA LEU A 117 25.58 17.07 17.40
C LEU A 117 25.55 18.52 16.92
#